data_AF-A0ABD5R4Y9-F1
#
_entry.id   AF-A0ABD5R4Y9-F1
#
_cell.length_a   1.000
_cell.length_b   1.000
_cell.length_c   1.000
_cell.angle_alpha   90.00
_cell.angle_beta   90.00
_cell.angle_gamma   90.00
#
_symmetry.space_group_name_H-M   'P 1'
#
loop_
_entity.id
_entity.type
_entity.pdbx_description
1 polymer ?
#
loop_
_entity_poly.entity_id
_entity_poly.type
_entity_poly.pdbx_seq_one_letter_code
_entity_poly.pdbx_strand_id
1 'polypeptide(L)'
;MEPFLAAILVGLPLAWLAAFAAYAYVDAPKRGMDPRKWAAVSFVVPFFGFLAYLFERDERDYDPEEDPYARGATFAVHESRRGEELIDPGGTGADDGNGADGGDRAPDGSENGDGDEWNDPPGVDL
;
A
#
# COMPACT_ATOMS: atom_id res chain seq x y z
N MET A 1 -31.43 19.14 -0.98
CA MET A 1 -31.75 18.36 -2.21
C MET A 1 -33.23 18.02 -2.15
N GLU A 2 -33.98 18.21 -3.23
CA GLU A 2 -35.37 17.77 -3.30
C GLU A 2 -35.46 16.27 -2.94
N PRO A 3 -36.37 15.85 -2.05
CA PRO A 3 -36.42 14.47 -1.55
C PRO A 3 -36.63 13.45 -2.68
N PHE A 4 -37.37 13.86 -3.72
CA PHE A 4 -37.55 13.07 -4.94
C PHE A 4 -36.24 12.84 -5.69
N LEU A 5 -35.40 13.86 -5.80
CA LEU A 5 -34.11 13.75 -6.47
C LEU A 5 -33.14 12.86 -5.68
N ALA A 6 -33.15 12.96 -4.35
CA ALA A 6 -32.37 12.06 -3.49
C ALA A 6 -32.81 10.60 -3.64
N ALA A 7 -34.13 10.34 -3.72
CA ALA A 7 -34.66 9.00 -3.93
C ALA A 7 -34.21 8.40 -5.28
N ILE A 8 -34.14 9.21 -6.33
CA ILE A 8 -33.62 8.74 -7.63
C ILE A 8 -32.11 8.51 -7.55
N LEU A 9 -31.34 9.49 -7.09
CA LEU A 9 -29.88 9.44 -7.12
C LEU A 9 -29.29 8.37 -6.20
N VAL A 10 -29.95 8.06 -5.08
CA VAL A 10 -29.45 7.08 -4.09
C VAL A 10 -30.27 5.81 -4.14
N GLY A 11 -31.60 5.92 -4.18
CA GLY A 11 -32.49 4.77 -4.13
C GLY A 11 -32.42 3.89 -5.38
N LEU A 12 -32.34 4.47 -6.58
CA LEU A 12 -32.25 3.68 -7.81
C LEU A 12 -30.95 2.86 -7.90
N PRO A 13 -29.75 3.43 -7.62
CA PRO A 13 -28.53 2.63 -7.54
C PRO A 13 -28.57 1.57 -6.45
N LEU A 14 -29.08 1.89 -5.25
CA LEU A 14 -29.21 0.90 -4.18
C LEU A 14 -30.15 -0.25 -4.55
N ALA A 15 -31.26 0.03 -5.25
CA ALA A 15 -32.16 -0.98 -5.75
C ALA A 15 -31.48 -1.90 -6.78
N TRP A 16 -30.63 -1.35 -7.66
CA TRP A 16 -29.83 -2.14 -8.59
C TRP A 16 -28.82 -3.04 -7.88
N LEU A 17 -28.09 -2.51 -6.88
CA LEU A 17 -27.16 -3.30 -6.09
C LEU A 17 -27.87 -4.46 -5.38
N ALA A 18 -29.05 -4.19 -4.80
CA ALA A 18 -29.88 -5.22 -4.18
C ALA A 18 -30.35 -6.26 -5.20
N ALA A 19 -30.74 -5.85 -6.42
CA ALA A 19 -31.14 -6.76 -7.48
C ALA A 19 -30.00 -7.67 -7.94
N PHE A 20 -28.78 -7.14 -8.11
CA PHE A 20 -27.60 -7.94 -8.45
C PHE A 20 -27.22 -8.92 -7.34
N ALA A 21 -27.27 -8.48 -6.08
CA ALA A 21 -27.03 -9.35 -4.94
C ALA A 21 -28.06 -10.49 -4.86
N ALA A 22 -29.34 -10.18 -5.07
CA ALA A 22 -30.42 -11.18 -5.09
C ALA A 22 -30.24 -12.18 -6.25
N TYR A 23 -29.87 -11.69 -7.44
CA TYR A 23 -29.53 -12.56 -8.57
C TYR A 23 -28.38 -13.51 -8.21
N ALA A 24 -27.26 -12.98 -7.72
CA ALA A 24 -26.10 -13.78 -7.32
C ALA A 24 -26.47 -14.81 -6.24
N TYR A 25 -27.30 -14.44 -5.26
CA TYR A 25 -27.77 -15.34 -4.21
C TYR A 25 -28.53 -16.55 -4.75
N VAL A 26 -29.43 -16.34 -5.72
CA VAL A 26 -30.25 -17.40 -6.33
C VAL A 26 -29.45 -18.27 -7.31
N ASP A 27 -28.44 -17.68 -7.94
CA ASP A 27 -27.72 -18.26 -9.05
C ASP A 27 -26.43 -18.98 -8.62
N ALA A 28 -25.76 -18.51 -7.57
CA ALA A 28 -24.51 -19.08 -7.06
C ALA A 28 -24.60 -20.59 -6.69
N PRO A 29 -25.65 -21.09 -6.00
CA PRO A 29 -25.73 -22.51 -5.65
C PRO A 29 -25.82 -23.42 -6.88
N LYS A 30 -26.41 -22.94 -7.97
CA LYS A 30 -26.53 -23.68 -9.24
C LYS A 30 -25.17 -23.88 -9.92
N ARG A 31 -24.14 -23.17 -9.47
CA ARG A 31 -22.76 -23.23 -9.97
C ARG A 31 -21.76 -23.73 -8.92
N GLY A 32 -22.23 -24.33 -7.82
CA GLY A 32 -21.35 -24.84 -6.76
C GLY A 32 -20.66 -23.75 -5.93
N MET A 33 -21.21 -22.55 -5.91
CA MET A 33 -20.67 -21.40 -5.18
C MET A 33 -21.48 -21.08 -3.92
N ASP A 34 -20.83 -20.50 -2.89
CA ASP A 34 -21.52 -20.08 -1.66
C ASP A 34 -22.43 -18.85 -1.90
N PRO A 35 -23.75 -18.96 -1.69
CA PRO A 35 -24.68 -17.89 -2.05
C PRO A 35 -24.52 -16.62 -1.21
N ARG A 36 -24.18 -16.76 0.08
CA ARG A 36 -24.06 -15.61 1.00
C ARG A 36 -22.83 -14.78 0.68
N LYS A 37 -21.70 -15.45 0.46
CA LYS A 37 -20.44 -14.83 0.04
C LYS A 37 -20.64 -14.04 -1.26
N TRP A 38 -21.19 -14.67 -2.29
CA TRP A 38 -21.30 -14.00 -3.59
C TRP A 38 -22.35 -12.90 -3.62
N ALA A 39 -23.47 -13.04 -2.89
CA ALA A 39 -24.41 -11.94 -2.72
C ALA A 39 -23.76 -10.74 -2.02
N ALA A 40 -22.99 -10.97 -0.95
CA ALA A 40 -22.27 -9.91 -0.24
C ALA A 40 -21.21 -9.25 -1.12
N VAL A 41 -20.43 -10.04 -1.86
CA VAL A 41 -19.43 -9.53 -2.81
C VAL A 41 -20.09 -8.66 -3.89
N SER A 42 -21.16 -9.15 -4.52
CA SER A 42 -21.90 -8.40 -5.55
C SER A 42 -22.53 -7.10 -5.04
N PHE A 43 -22.87 -7.03 -3.74
CA PHE A 43 -23.42 -5.82 -3.13
C PHE A 43 -22.34 -4.82 -2.70
N VAL A 44 -21.26 -5.29 -2.07
CA VAL A 44 -20.29 -4.43 -1.37
C VAL A 44 -19.14 -3.95 -2.27
N VAL A 45 -18.68 -4.76 -3.22
CA VAL A 45 -17.52 -4.40 -4.06
C VAL A 45 -17.71 -3.06 -4.81
N PRO A 46 -18.90 -2.72 -5.34
CA PRO A 46 -19.09 -1.42 -6.01
C PRO A 46 -18.80 -0.19 -5.13
N PHE A 47 -18.84 -0.31 -3.80
CA PHE A 47 -18.54 0.81 -2.89
C PHE A 47 -17.06 1.16 -2.81
N PHE A 48 -16.15 0.28 -3.24
CA PHE A 48 -14.70 0.56 -3.16
C PHE A 48 -14.29 1.78 -3.98
N GLY A 49 -14.89 2.00 -5.15
CA GLY A 49 -14.61 3.21 -5.95
C GLY A 49 -15.05 4.50 -5.24
N PHE A 50 -16.16 4.45 -4.50
CA PHE A 50 -16.62 5.58 -3.70
C PHE A 50 -15.70 5.83 -2.50
N LEU A 51 -15.28 4.78 -1.79
CA LEU A 51 -14.33 4.90 -0.69
C LEU A 51 -12.98 5.45 -1.17
N ALA A 52 -12.47 4.95 -2.30
CA ALA A 52 -11.24 5.48 -2.91
C ALA A 52 -11.36 6.98 -3.22
N TYR A 53 -12.50 7.43 -3.77
CA TYR A 53 -12.75 8.85 -3.96
C TYR A 53 -12.75 9.65 -2.65
N LEU A 54 -13.33 9.12 -1.58
CA LEU A 54 -13.33 9.81 -0.28
C LEU A 54 -11.91 9.95 0.28
N PHE A 55 -11.10 8.89 0.23
CA PHE A 55 -9.70 8.95 0.66
C PHE A 55 -8.88 9.92 -0.17
N GLU A 56 -8.97 9.83 -1.51
CA GLU A 56 -8.28 10.76 -2.41
C GLU A 56 -8.72 12.20 -2.16
N ARG A 57 -10.02 12.44 -1.95
CA ARG A 57 -10.54 13.78 -1.66
C ARG A 57 -9.93 14.35 -0.38
N ASP A 58 -9.89 13.55 0.69
CA ASP A 58 -9.39 14.01 1.98
C ASP A 58 -7.89 14.36 1.92
N GLU A 59 -7.11 13.70 1.04
CA GLU A 59 -5.70 14.06 0.79
C GLU A 59 -5.53 15.42 0.09
N ARG A 60 -6.56 15.96 -0.59
CA ARG A 60 -6.44 17.24 -1.32
C ARG A 60 -6.39 18.46 -0.42
N ASP A 61 -6.94 18.35 0.79
CA ASP A 61 -6.95 19.43 1.79
C ASP A 61 -5.79 19.29 2.81
N TYR A 62 -4.78 18.47 2.49
CA TYR A 62 -3.58 18.30 3.31
C TYR A 62 -2.75 19.58 3.38
N ASP A 63 -2.53 20.07 4.61
CA ASP A 63 -1.60 21.17 4.88
C ASP A 63 -0.25 20.62 5.38
N PRO A 64 0.82 20.66 4.55
CA PRO A 64 2.14 20.22 4.97
C PRO A 64 2.74 21.06 6.10
N GLU A 65 2.23 22.28 6.35
CA GLU A 65 2.71 23.10 7.46
C GLU A 65 2.20 22.59 8.82
N GLU A 66 1.03 21.94 8.84
CA GLU A 66 0.43 21.36 10.04
C GLU A 66 0.91 19.93 10.34
N ASP A 67 1.52 19.26 9.35
CA ASP A 67 2.05 17.91 9.52
C ASP A 67 3.42 17.92 10.23
N PRO A 68 3.53 17.38 11.46
CA PRO A 68 4.79 17.28 12.18
C PRO A 68 5.83 16.40 11.48
N TYR A 69 5.41 15.53 10.56
CA TYR A 69 6.26 14.62 9.80
C TYR A 69 6.67 15.17 8.41
N ALA A 70 6.00 16.21 7.90
CA ALA A 70 6.32 16.79 6.59
C ALA A 70 7.59 17.64 6.56
N ARG A 71 8.04 18.14 7.72
CA ARG A 71 9.20 19.07 7.81
C ARG A 71 10.57 18.39 7.70
N GLY A 72 10.64 17.15 7.21
CA GLY A 72 11.90 16.42 7.02
C GLY A 72 12.64 16.13 8.33
N ALA A 73 11.97 16.22 9.48
CA ALA A 73 12.56 15.86 10.75
C ALA A 73 12.70 14.33 10.82
N THR A 74 13.94 13.83 10.91
CA THR A 74 14.17 12.40 11.11
C THR A 74 13.88 12.04 12.56
N PHE A 75 12.77 11.37 12.79
CA PHE A 75 12.42 10.89 14.12
C PHE A 75 13.15 9.57 14.39
N ALA A 76 13.76 9.43 15.57
CA ALA A 76 14.19 8.13 16.06
C ALA A 76 12.93 7.29 16.36
N VAL A 77 12.41 6.58 15.35
CA VAL A 77 11.19 5.75 15.45
C VAL A 77 11.38 4.62 16.46
N HIS A 78 12.62 4.25 16.79
CA HIS A 78 12.95 3.19 17.73
C HIS A 78 13.64 3.74 18.97
N GLU A 79 13.21 3.29 20.15
CA GLU A 79 13.75 3.72 21.44
C GLU A 79 15.26 3.46 21.58
N SER A 80 15.76 2.39 20.94
CA SER A 80 17.18 2.05 20.87
C SER A 80 18.03 3.10 20.14
N ARG A 81 17.41 3.96 19.32
CA ARG A 81 18.09 4.99 18.51
C ARG A 81 18.03 6.39 19.09
N ARG A 82 17.54 6.55 20.32
CA ARG A 82 17.56 7.85 21.01
C ARG A 82 19.01 8.28 21.24
N GLY A 83 19.40 9.38 20.58
CA GLY A 83 20.74 9.97 20.70
C GLY A 83 21.68 9.68 19.53
N GLU A 84 21.24 8.93 18.52
CA GLU A 84 21.95 8.78 17.24
C GLU A 84 21.83 10.07 16.42
N GLU A 85 22.89 10.41 15.67
CA GLU A 85 22.85 11.53 14.74
C GLU A 85 21.77 11.27 13.68
N LEU A 86 20.89 12.25 13.50
CA LEU A 86 19.76 12.17 12.58
C LEU A 86 20.29 12.04 11.15
N ILE A 87 19.96 10.93 10.48
CA ILE A 87 20.30 10.74 9.07
C ILE A 87 19.56 11.82 8.27
N ASP A 88 20.29 12.57 7.44
CA ASP A 88 19.69 13.59 6.58
C ASP A 88 18.75 12.94 5.56
N PRO A 89 17.54 13.49 5.27
CA PRO A 89 16.58 12.89 4.34
C PRO A 89 17.12 12.70 2.91
N GLY A 90 18.32 13.21 2.59
CA GLY A 90 19.01 13.07 1.32
C GLY A 90 20.16 12.06 1.29
N GLY A 91 20.49 11.37 2.39
CA GLY A 91 21.47 10.27 2.40
C GLY A 91 22.88 10.64 1.90
N THR A 92 23.34 11.86 2.10
CA THR A 92 24.70 12.32 1.69
C THR A 92 25.73 12.30 2.82
N GLY A 93 25.40 11.71 3.97
CA GLY A 93 26.34 11.49 5.08
C GLY A 93 27.33 10.37 4.77
N ALA A 94 28.14 10.53 3.74
CA ALA A 94 29.40 9.81 3.64
C ALA A 94 30.36 10.47 4.64
N ASP A 95 30.82 9.68 5.60
CA ASP A 95 31.88 10.04 6.54
C ASP A 95 33.14 10.42 5.74
N ASP A 96 33.52 11.70 5.77
CA ASP A 96 34.74 12.25 5.18
C ASP A 96 35.98 11.81 6.00
N GLY A 97 36.12 10.50 6.20
CA GLY A 97 37.22 9.87 6.90
C GLY A 97 38.44 9.74 6.00
N ASN A 98 39.24 10.81 5.93
CA ASN A 98 40.60 10.83 5.38
C ASN A 98 41.45 9.64 5.86
N GLY A 99 41.76 8.70 4.95
CA GLY A 99 42.69 7.60 5.16
C GLY A 99 43.29 7.13 3.82
N ALA A 100 44.42 7.71 3.44
CA ALA A 100 45.19 7.33 2.26
C ALA A 100 46.05 6.08 2.53
N ASP A 101 45.88 5.03 1.72
CA ASP A 101 46.89 4.06 1.24
C ASP A 101 46.16 3.10 0.27
N GLY A 102 46.44 3.01 -1.04
CA GLY A 102 47.68 2.51 -1.64
C GLY A 102 47.50 1.02 -2.02
N GLY A 103 47.22 0.71 -3.29
CA GLY A 103 47.25 -0.69 -3.75
C GLY A 103 46.54 -1.00 -5.07
N ASP A 104 47.31 -1.01 -6.15
CA ASP A 104 46.92 -1.44 -7.49
C ASP A 104 46.45 -2.91 -7.57
N ARG A 105 45.40 -3.18 -8.38
CA ARG A 105 45.30 -4.31 -9.33
C ARG A 105 43.96 -4.32 -10.09
N ALA A 106 44.05 -4.31 -11.42
CA ALA A 106 42.99 -4.72 -12.35
C ALA A 106 43.31 -6.14 -12.92
N PRO A 107 42.53 -6.70 -13.85
CA PRO A 107 41.36 -7.56 -13.62
C PRO A 107 41.59 -9.02 -14.10
N ASP A 108 40.86 -9.98 -13.52
CA ASP A 108 40.83 -11.41 -13.90
C ASP A 108 39.46 -11.92 -13.41
N GLY A 109 38.47 -12.30 -14.21
CA GLY A 109 38.45 -13.38 -15.20
C GLY A 109 37.02 -13.94 -15.19
N SER A 110 36.52 -14.31 -16.35
CA SER A 110 35.15 -14.72 -16.67
C SER A 110 34.66 -15.99 -15.96
N GLU A 111 33.36 -16.09 -15.66
CA GLU A 111 32.40 -16.98 -16.36
C GLU A 111 31.04 -17.10 -15.63
N ASN A 112 29.97 -16.82 -16.39
CA ASN A 112 28.65 -17.48 -16.41
C ASN A 112 27.87 -17.72 -15.10
N GLY A 113 26.72 -17.06 -14.98
CA GLY A 113 25.68 -17.47 -14.03
C GLY A 113 24.56 -16.44 -13.91
N ASP A 114 23.62 -16.47 -14.84
CA ASP A 114 22.35 -15.76 -14.71
C ASP A 114 21.63 -16.23 -13.43
N GLY A 115 21.20 -15.32 -12.55
CA GLY A 115 20.20 -15.61 -11.53
C GLY A 115 20.42 -15.00 -10.15
N ASP A 116 20.30 -13.68 -10.05
CA ASP A 116 19.80 -13.01 -8.83
C ASP A 116 18.33 -13.49 -8.64
N GLU A 117 17.70 -13.70 -7.48
CA GLU A 117 17.55 -12.70 -6.43
C GLU A 117 16.59 -13.19 -5.31
N TRP A 118 16.76 -14.40 -4.75
CA TRP A 118 16.09 -14.73 -3.47
C TRP A 118 17.05 -15.54 -2.58
N ASN A 119 17.74 -14.82 -1.71
CA ASN A 119 18.66 -15.36 -0.73
C ASN A 119 17.87 -15.93 0.45
N ASP A 120 17.35 -17.16 0.32
CA ASP A 120 16.72 -17.87 1.43
C ASP A 120 17.78 -18.22 2.49
N PRO A 121 17.63 -17.78 3.76
CA PRO A 121 18.56 -18.15 4.81
C PRO A 121 18.40 -19.66 5.13
N PRO A 122 19.50 -20.40 5.32
CA PRO A 122 19.43 -21.85 5.50
C PRO A 122 18.90 -22.23 6.89
N GLY A 123 17.83 -23.03 6.89
CA GLY A 123 17.53 -24.08 7.88
C GLY A 123 17.40 -23.68 9.36
N VAL A 124 16.16 -23.58 9.84
CA VAL A 124 15.84 -23.83 11.25
C VAL A 124 15.07 -25.15 11.34
N ASP A 125 15.73 -26.20 11.84
CA ASP A 125 15.09 -27.42 12.31
C ASP A 125 14.32 -27.11 13.61
N LEU A 126 13.00 -27.36 13.61
CA LEU A 126 12.17 -27.58 14.80
C LEU A 126 11.30 -28.83 14.60
#